data_AF-W1XY81-F1
#
_entry.id   AF-W1XY81-F1
#
_cell.length_a   1.000
_cell.length_b   1.000
_cell.length_c   1.000
_cell.angle_alpha   90.00
_cell.angle_beta   90.00
_cell.angle_gamma   90.00
#
_symmetry.space_group_name_H-M   'P 1'
#
loop_
_entity.id
_entity.type
_entity.pdbx_description
1 polymer ?
#
loop_
_entity_poly.entity_id
_entity_poly.type
_entity_poly.pdbx_seq_one_letter_code
_entity_poly.pdbx_strand_id
1 'polypeptide(L)'
;LPEAEQVLDTLERAIQSIRLASKVERPILNIGVLRSLGDIRLNGYVSHFFQNHPEFSVSIYDMEEEELMLDLRENRIDIALLYLPNNKDMSAYESTALREDEFV
;
A
#
# COMPACT_ATOMS: atom_id res chain seq x y z
N LEU A 1 -8.14 -22.16 5.80
CA LEU A 1 -8.91 -22.71 6.95
C LEU A 1 -9.38 -21.48 7.69
N PRO A 2 -10.69 -21.16 7.71
CA PRO A 2 -11.18 -19.82 8.09
C PRO A 2 -10.70 -19.37 9.48
N GLU A 3 -10.62 -20.31 10.41
CA GLU A 3 -10.16 -20.05 11.79
C GLU A 3 -8.66 -19.71 11.85
N ALA A 4 -7.84 -20.31 11.00
CA ALA A 4 -6.41 -20.03 10.95
C ALA A 4 -6.12 -18.64 10.35
N GLU A 5 -6.86 -18.25 9.31
CA GLU A 5 -6.78 -16.90 8.72
C GLU A 5 -7.17 -15.84 9.75
N GLN A 6 -8.26 -16.05 10.49
CA GLN A 6 -8.69 -15.11 11.52
C GLN A 6 -7.67 -14.94 12.67
N VAL A 7 -6.99 -16.02 13.05
CA VAL A 7 -5.91 -15.97 14.04
C VAL A 7 -4.71 -15.18 13.51
N LEU A 8 -4.32 -15.38 12.24
CA LEU A 8 -3.23 -14.65 11.61
C LEU A 8 -3.54 -13.15 11.51
N ASP A 9 -4.73 -12.78 11.03
CA ASP A 9 -5.20 -11.38 10.97
C ASP A 9 -5.17 -10.70 12.35
N THR A 10 -5.63 -11.40 13.38
CA THR A 10 -5.65 -10.88 14.74
C THR A 10 -4.23 -10.65 15.26
N LEU A 11 -3.31 -11.57 14.96
CA LEU A 11 -1.91 -11.48 15.34
C LEU A 11 -1.22 -10.29 14.67
N GLU A 12 -1.45 -10.09 13.36
CA GLU A 12 -0.89 -8.97 12.61
C GLU A 12 -1.37 -7.63 13.15
N ARG A 13 -2.68 -7.49 13.41
CA ARG A 13 -3.25 -6.26 14.03
C ARG A 13 -2.66 -5.99 15.41
N ALA A 14 -2.42 -7.03 16.21
CA ALA A 14 -1.81 -6.88 17.53
C ALA A 14 -0.34 -6.43 17.43
N ILE A 15 0.44 -7.00 16.50
CA ILE A 15 1.83 -6.60 16.24
C ILE A 15 1.88 -5.13 15.79
N GLN A 16 1.00 -4.72 14.86
CA GLN A 16 0.90 -3.33 14.42
C GLN A 16 0.55 -2.38 15.58
N SER A 17 -0.40 -2.77 16.43
CA SER A 17 -0.82 -1.98 17.59
C SER A 17 0.31 -1.79 18.61
N ILE A 18 1.10 -2.84 18.87
CA ILE A 18 2.26 -2.76 19.76
C ILE A 18 3.33 -1.84 19.18
N ARG A 19 3.62 -1.94 17.89
CA ARG A 19 4.59 -1.07 17.21
C ARG A 19 4.18 0.40 17.33
N LEU A 20 2.91 0.72 17.03
CA LEU A 20 2.34 2.05 17.19
C LEU A 20 2.44 2.57 18.64
N ALA A 21 2.07 1.75 19.63
CA ALA A 21 2.07 2.13 21.04
C ALA A 21 3.47 2.34 21.62
N SER A 22 4.46 1.58 21.14
CA SER A 22 5.82 1.57 21.68
C SER A 22 6.63 2.83 21.38
N LYS A 23 6.22 3.67 20.40
CA LYS A 23 6.94 4.87 19.91
C LYS A 23 8.42 4.62 19.58
N VAL A 24 8.84 3.37 19.38
CA VAL A 24 10.25 3.03 19.16
C VAL A 24 10.70 3.58 17.80
N GLU A 25 9.83 3.52 16.79
CA GLU A 25 9.95 4.24 15.50
C GLU A 25 8.54 4.51 14.95
N ARG A 26 8.37 5.55 14.10
CA ARG A 26 7.09 5.76 13.38
C ARG A 26 6.89 4.61 12.40
N PRO A 27 5.74 3.91 12.39
CA PRO A 27 5.48 2.90 11.38
C PRO A 27 5.59 3.51 9.98
N ILE A 28 6.25 2.79 9.07
CA ILE A 28 6.44 3.22 7.69
C ILE A 28 5.39 2.52 6.83
N LEU A 29 4.61 3.30 6.10
CA LEU A 29 3.74 2.82 5.02
C LEU A 29 4.54 2.82 3.72
N ASN A 30 4.70 1.65 3.11
CA ASN A 30 5.48 1.43 1.90
C ASN A 30 4.55 1.40 0.69
N ILE A 31 4.66 2.38 -0.19
CA ILE A 31 3.77 2.54 -1.35
C ILE A 31 4.59 2.34 -2.62
N GLY A 32 4.26 1.31 -3.37
CA GLY A 32 4.73 1.13 -4.74
C GLY A 32 3.87 1.91 -5.72
N VAL A 33 4.51 2.57 -6.68
CA VAL A 33 3.86 3.35 -7.73
C VAL A 33 4.33 2.82 -9.06
N LEU A 34 3.38 2.47 -9.93
CA LEU A 34 3.69 2.05 -11.28
C LEU A 34 4.30 3.23 -12.05
N ARG A 35 5.53 3.05 -12.56
CA ARG A 35 6.29 4.10 -13.24
C ARG A 35 5.54 4.76 -14.40
N SER A 36 4.68 4.00 -15.09
CA SER A 36 3.89 4.50 -16.20
C SER A 36 2.70 5.38 -15.78
N LEU A 37 2.37 5.51 -14.49
CA LEU A 37 1.26 6.35 -14.01
C LEU A 37 1.50 7.86 -14.19
N GLY A 38 2.72 8.29 -14.46
CA GLY A 38 3.03 9.70 -14.68
C GLY A 38 2.69 10.60 -13.48
N ASP A 39 2.01 11.74 -13.72
CA ASP A 39 1.63 12.69 -12.67
C ASP A 39 0.29 12.34 -12.02
N ILE A 40 0.38 11.44 -11.04
CA ILE A 40 -0.74 11.03 -10.19
C ILE A 40 -1.06 11.99 -9.03
N ARG A 41 -0.47 13.20 -8.99
CA ARG A 41 -0.60 14.13 -7.85
C ARG A 41 -0.40 13.45 -6.48
N LEU A 42 0.47 12.43 -6.43
CA LEU A 42 0.68 11.60 -5.23
C LEU A 42 1.06 12.44 -4.01
N ASN A 43 1.83 13.49 -4.22
CA ASN A 43 2.21 14.46 -3.19
C ASN A 43 1.01 15.06 -2.45
N GLY A 44 -0.13 15.26 -3.13
CA GLY A 44 -1.36 15.74 -2.53
C GLY A 44 -1.97 14.74 -1.56
N TYR A 45 -2.06 13.47 -1.97
CA TYR A 45 -2.53 12.37 -1.10
C TYR A 45 -1.62 12.17 0.11
N VAL A 46 -0.31 12.18 -0.11
CA VAL A 46 0.70 12.02 0.94
C VAL A 46 0.61 13.18 1.95
N SER A 47 0.51 14.42 1.45
CA SER A 47 0.36 15.60 2.32
C SER A 47 -0.91 15.54 3.16
N HIS A 48 -2.03 15.13 2.56
CA HIS A 48 -3.29 14.96 3.28
C HIS A 48 -3.22 13.84 4.32
N PHE A 49 -2.58 12.72 3.99
CA PHE A 49 -2.39 11.61 4.92
C PHE A 49 -1.58 12.04 6.14
N PHE A 50 -0.43 12.71 5.95
CA PHE A 50 0.40 13.20 7.05
C PHE A 50 -0.29 14.21 7.97
N GLN A 51 -1.20 15.04 7.44
CA GLN A 51 -1.96 15.99 8.25
C GLN A 51 -2.93 15.29 9.21
N ASN A 52 -3.48 14.14 8.81
CA ASN A 52 -4.45 13.39 9.60
C ASN A 52 -3.82 12.25 10.42
N HIS A 53 -2.64 11.76 10.00
CA HIS A 53 -1.93 10.61 10.58
C HIS A 53 -0.43 10.89 10.79
N PRO A 54 -0.06 11.89 11.62
CA PRO A 54 1.35 12.27 11.83
C PRO A 54 2.22 11.21 12.52
N GLU A 55 1.60 10.17 13.09
CA GLU A 55 2.25 9.02 13.71
C GLU A 55 2.92 8.07 12.70
N PHE A 56 2.54 8.16 11.42
CA PHE A 56 3.13 7.36 10.35
C PHE A 56 4.28 8.09 9.64
N SER A 57 5.12 7.32 8.97
CA SER A 57 6.02 7.74 7.89
C SER A 57 5.57 7.09 6.59
N VAL A 58 5.95 7.65 5.44
CA VAL A 58 5.61 7.10 4.12
C VAL A 58 6.87 6.96 3.29
N SER A 59 7.08 5.79 2.71
CA SER A 59 8.08 5.52 1.67
C SER A 59 7.38 5.28 0.36
N ILE A 60 7.89 5.89 -0.72
CA ILE A 60 7.30 5.79 -2.06
C ILE A 60 8.37 5.25 -3.00
N TYR A 61 8.01 4.21 -3.74
CA TYR A 61 8.89 3.52 -4.67
C TYR A 61 8.33 3.61 -6.08
N ASP A 62 9.15 4.06 -7.01
CA ASP A 62 8.85 4.06 -8.44
C ASP A 62 9.26 2.72 -9.06
N MET A 63 8.30 1.92 -9.48
CA MET A 63 8.45 0.48 -9.75
C MET A 63 7.85 0.08 -11.10
N GLU A 64 8.42 -0.96 -11.72
CA GLU A 64 7.80 -1.66 -12.84
C GLU A 64 6.64 -2.57 -12.36
N GLU A 65 5.72 -2.93 -13.26
CA GLU A 65 4.54 -3.72 -12.91
C GLU A 65 4.89 -5.08 -12.28
N GLU A 66 5.93 -5.75 -12.78
CA GLU A 66 6.37 -7.04 -12.23
C GLU A 66 6.95 -6.90 -10.82
N GLU A 67 7.68 -5.82 -10.55
CA GLU A 67 8.25 -5.49 -9.24
C GLU A 67 7.13 -5.20 -8.24
N LEU A 68 6.16 -4.36 -8.62
CA LEU A 68 4.97 -4.07 -7.80
C LEU A 68 4.28 -5.35 -7.35
N MET A 69 4.01 -6.25 -8.30
CA MET A 69 3.27 -7.47 -8.00
C MET A 69 4.04 -8.44 -7.11
N LEU A 70 5.36 -8.54 -7.32
CA LEU A 70 6.23 -9.36 -6.49
C LEU A 70 6.32 -8.79 -5.07
N ASP A 71 6.55 -7.49 -4.95
CA ASP A 71 6.75 -6.81 -3.67
C ASP A 71 5.47 -6.77 -2.83
N LEU A 72 4.31 -6.62 -3.47
CA LEU A 72 3.01 -6.70 -2.79
C LEU A 72 2.78 -8.11 -2.24
N ARG A 73 3.12 -9.14 -3.03
CA ARG A 73 3.00 -10.55 -2.62
C ARG A 73 3.96 -10.94 -1.50
N GLU A 74 5.17 -10.38 -1.50
CA GLU A 74 6.21 -10.63 -0.50
C GLU A 74 6.10 -9.69 0.72
N ASN A 75 5.04 -8.87 0.81
CA ASN A 75 4.81 -7.87 1.87
C ASN A 75 5.99 -6.89 2.02
N ARG A 76 6.67 -6.57 0.92
CA ARG A 76 7.70 -5.52 0.86
C ARG A 76 7.10 -4.12 0.66
N ILE A 77 5.94 -4.06 0.00
CA ILE A 77 5.09 -2.87 -0.07
C ILE A 77 3.71 -3.19 0.50
N ASP A 78 3.06 -2.18 1.07
CA ASP A 78 1.73 -2.29 1.67
C ASP A 78 0.63 -1.90 0.67
N ILE A 79 0.93 -0.97 -0.26
CA ILE A 79 -0.01 -0.42 -1.23
C ILE A 79 0.67 -0.36 -2.60
N ALA A 80 -0.05 -0.76 -3.65
CA ALA A 80 0.34 -0.56 -5.04
C ALA A 80 -0.61 0.42 -5.74
N LEU A 81 -0.07 1.47 -6.35
CA LEU A 81 -0.79 2.35 -7.28
C LEU A 81 -0.49 1.89 -8.70
N LEU A 82 -1.52 1.46 -9.44
CA LEU A 82 -1.43 0.91 -10.78
C LEU A 82 -2.75 1.09 -11.56
N TYR A 83 -2.73 0.80 -12.85
CA TYR A 83 -3.93 0.84 -13.70
C TYR A 83 -4.83 -0.38 -13.51
N LEU A 84 -6.14 -0.16 -13.43
CA LEU A 84 -7.16 -1.20 -13.42
C LEU A 84 -8.15 -0.99 -14.59
N PRO A 85 -8.70 -2.06 -15.18
CA PRO A 85 -8.34 -3.47 -14.95
C PRO A 85 -6.95 -3.81 -15.53
N ASN A 86 -6.27 -4.79 -14.93
CA ASN A 86 -4.99 -5.32 -15.43
C ASN A 86 -5.12 -6.83 -15.75
N ASN A 87 -4.03 -7.44 -16.21
CA ASN A 87 -3.97 -8.87 -16.55
C ASN A 87 -3.44 -9.76 -15.40
N LYS A 88 -3.33 -9.22 -14.19
CA LYS A 88 -2.75 -9.91 -13.03
C LYS A 88 -3.85 -10.52 -12.17
N ASP A 89 -3.47 -11.53 -11.39
CA ASP A 89 -4.37 -12.09 -10.37
C ASP A 89 -4.44 -11.16 -9.16
N MET A 90 -5.54 -10.41 -9.07
CA MET A 90 -5.82 -9.47 -7.97
C MET A 90 -6.70 -10.08 -6.87
N SER A 91 -7.01 -11.39 -6.93
CA SER A 91 -7.99 -12.01 -6.03
C SER A 91 -7.63 -11.94 -4.54
N ALA A 92 -6.33 -11.82 -4.23
CA ALA A 92 -5.81 -11.68 -2.88
C ALA A 92 -5.80 -10.23 -2.35
N TYR A 93 -6.19 -9.24 -3.17
CA TYR A 93 -6.04 -7.82 -2.83
C TYR A 93 -7.37 -7.07 -2.93
N GLU A 94 -7.56 -6.11 -2.03
CA GLU A 94 -8.60 -5.11 -2.19
C GLU A 94 -8.15 -4.07 -3.22
N SER A 95 -9.05 -3.71 -4.13
CA SER A 95 -8.80 -2.72 -5.19
C SER A 95 -9.81 -1.58 -5.09
N THR A 96 -9.32 -0.35 -5.01
CA THR A 96 -10.15 0.86 -5.00
C THR A 96 -9.75 1.76 -6.17
N ALA A 97 -10.73 2.15 -6.99
CA ALA A 97 -10.52 3.11 -8.07
C ALA A 97 -10.31 4.52 -7.48
N LEU A 98 -9.18 5.15 -7.80
CA LEU A 98 -8.85 6.50 -7.32
C LEU A 98 -9.17 7.59 -8.35
N ARG A 99 -8.89 7.32 -9.62
CA ARG A 99 -9.08 8.24 -10.74
C ARG A 99 -9.21 7.44 -12.03
N GLU A 100 -9.97 7.97 -12.98
CA GLU A 100 -9.86 7.59 -14.38
C GLU A 100 -8.74 8.41 -15.03
N ASP A 101 -7.98 7.78 -15.92
CA ASP A 101 -6.91 8.45 -16.65
C ASP A 101 -7.27 8.49 -18.14
N GLU A 102 -6.96 9.60 -18.80
CA GLU A 102 -7.21 9.77 -20.23
C GLU A 102 -5.87 9.73 -20.97
N PHE A 103 -5.76 8.82 -21.95
CA PHE A 103 -4.63 8.83 -22.87
C PHE A 103 -4.75 10.06 -23.79
N VAL A 104 -3.75 10.93 -23.75
CA VAL A 104 -3.64 12.10 -24.63
C VAL A 104 -2.72 11.81 -25.81
#